data_AF-A0A1V9EXB1-F1
#
_entry.id   AF-A0A1V9EXB1-F1
#
_cell.length_a   1.000
_cell.length_b   1.000
_cell.length_c   1.000
_cell.angle_alpha   90.00
_cell.angle_beta   90.00
_cell.angle_gamma   90.00
#
_symmetry.space_group_name_H-M   'P 1'
#
loop_
_entity.id
_entity.type
_entity.pdbx_description
1 polymer ?
#
loop_
_entity_poly.entity_id
_entity_poly.type
_entity_poly.pdbx_seq_one_letter_code
_entity_poly.pdbx_strand_id
1 'polypeptide(L)'
;MHIKTYPPLTVLSTIHQTTISQLHEFGPVMAELYAEAGRKSIINGPLHWIYYGMDGNANTRFTLEIAVPIRKAFHSSRFQVKELDFFKAITFPHEGPWEQLPGSHAQIMERLAEHDIPITNECREVFLNINFAEPEKNMTEIQIGVSPGKTQNRPGAQKRLLPVYI
;
A
#
# COMPACT_ATOMS: atom_id res chain seq x y z
N MET A 1 -17.30 -0.51 1.51
CA MET A 1 -16.12 0.36 1.71
C MET A 1 -15.84 0.39 3.21
N HIS A 2 -14.68 -0.10 3.66
CA HIS A 2 -14.34 -0.12 5.08
C HIS A 2 -13.04 0.64 5.29
N ILE A 3 -13.03 1.54 6.28
CA ILE A 3 -11.80 2.18 6.74
C ILE A 3 -11.13 1.20 7.70
N LYS A 4 -9.91 0.80 7.38
CA LYS A 4 -9.07 -0.04 8.24
C LYS A 4 -7.85 0.76 8.71
N THR A 5 -7.33 0.38 9.86
CA THR A 5 -6.03 0.87 10.35
C THR A 5 -5.09 -0.32 10.42
N TYR A 6 -4.01 -0.23 9.68
CA TYR A 6 -2.93 -1.22 9.64
C TYR A 6 -1.83 -0.78 10.62
N PRO A 7 -1.35 -1.69 11.48
CA PRO A 7 -0.24 -1.38 12.37
C PRO A 7 1.06 -1.18 11.59
N PRO A 8 2.08 -0.59 12.23
CA PRO A 8 3.42 -0.55 11.65
C PRO A 8 3.93 -1.94 11.27
N LEU A 9 4.72 -2.01 10.21
CA LEU A 9 5.18 -3.27 9.63
C LEU A 9 6.66 -3.21 9.26
N THR A 10 7.46 -4.13 9.80
CA THR A 10 8.84 -4.30 9.34
C THR A 10 8.87 -4.96 7.97
N VAL A 11 9.53 -4.31 7.02
CA VAL A 11 9.62 -4.76 5.63
C VAL A 11 11.06 -4.76 5.13
N LEU A 12 11.34 -5.65 4.18
CA LEU A 12 12.42 -5.47 3.22
C LEU A 12 11.84 -4.71 2.02
N SER A 13 12.44 -3.60 1.62
CA SER A 13 11.93 -2.78 0.52
C SER A 13 13.01 -2.21 -0.40
N THR A 14 12.55 -1.70 -1.54
CA THR A 14 13.31 -0.89 -2.50
C THR A 14 12.43 0.26 -2.98
N ILE A 15 13.07 1.39 -3.29
CA ILE A 15 12.40 2.63 -3.66
C ILE A 15 12.85 3.05 -5.05
N HIS A 16 11.89 3.45 -5.88
CA HIS A 16 12.10 3.83 -7.27
C HIS A 16 11.33 5.12 -7.60
N GLN A 17 11.90 5.93 -8.50
CA GLN A 17 11.16 7.01 -9.17
C GLN A 17 10.69 6.49 -10.52
N THR A 18 9.40 6.57 -10.80
CA THR A 18 8.82 5.97 -12.01
C THR A 18 7.54 6.69 -12.46
N THR A 19 6.91 6.19 -13.52
CA THR A 19 5.62 6.61 -14.07
C THR A 19 4.72 5.38 -14.27
N ILE A 20 3.42 5.57 -14.51
CA ILE A 20 2.49 4.44 -14.70
C ILE A 20 2.91 3.59 -15.91
N SER A 21 3.35 4.25 -16.99
CA SER A 21 3.82 3.60 -18.21
C SER A 21 5.03 2.68 -18.00
N GLN A 22 5.80 2.89 -16.93
CA GLN A 22 7.02 2.14 -16.61
C GLN A 22 6.80 1.04 -15.55
N LEU A 23 5.60 0.91 -14.98
CA LEU A 23 5.33 -0.04 -13.88
C LEU A 23 5.65 -1.50 -14.24
N HIS A 24 5.45 -1.89 -15.49
CA HIS A 24 5.75 -3.23 -15.98
C HIS A 24 7.24 -3.63 -15.83
N GLU A 25 8.15 -2.66 -15.77
CA GLU A 25 9.60 -2.89 -15.63
C GLU A 25 9.97 -3.45 -14.25
N PHE A 26 9.12 -3.30 -13.23
CA PHE A 26 9.42 -3.71 -11.85
C PHE A 26 9.01 -5.15 -11.51
N GLY A 27 8.45 -5.90 -12.47
CA GLY A 27 8.17 -7.33 -12.31
C GLY A 27 9.34 -8.15 -11.75
N PRO A 28 10.54 -8.05 -12.35
CA PRO A 28 11.74 -8.74 -11.87
C PRO A 28 12.17 -8.34 -10.45
N VAL A 29 11.96 -7.08 -10.06
CA VAL A 29 12.33 -6.57 -8.72
C VAL A 29 11.57 -7.31 -7.63
N MET A 30 10.31 -7.68 -7.88
CA MET A 30 9.51 -8.48 -6.95
C MET A 30 10.18 -9.83 -6.67
N ALA A 31 10.63 -10.54 -7.71
CA ALA A 31 11.27 -11.85 -7.58
C ALA A 31 12.59 -11.78 -6.80
N GLU A 32 13.38 -10.74 -7.05
CA GLU A 32 14.65 -10.52 -6.35
C GLU A 32 14.45 -10.19 -4.87
N LEU A 33 13.45 -9.37 -4.56
CA LEU A 33 13.09 -9.00 -3.20
C LEU A 33 12.61 -10.23 -2.40
N TYR A 34 11.76 -11.07 -2.99
CA TYR A 34 11.34 -12.34 -2.40
C TYR A 34 12.51 -13.29 -2.18
N ALA A 35 13.42 -13.40 -3.16
CA ALA A 35 14.59 -14.27 -3.05
C ALA A 35 15.54 -13.83 -1.93
N GLU A 36 15.78 -12.52 -1.75
CA GLU A 36 16.60 -12.02 -0.65
C GLU A 36 15.90 -12.26 0.70
N ALA A 37 14.62 -11.88 0.82
CA ALA A 37 13.86 -12.05 2.05
C ALA A 37 13.82 -13.51 2.49
N GLY A 38 13.52 -14.45 1.57
CA GLY A 38 13.43 -15.88 1.85
C GLY A 38 14.76 -16.55 2.26
N ARG A 39 15.91 -15.98 1.87
CA ARG A 39 17.22 -16.48 2.31
C ARG A 39 17.61 -16.02 3.72
N LYS A 40 17.12 -14.86 4.15
CA LYS A 40 17.64 -14.16 5.34
C LYS A 40 16.63 -13.97 6.46
N SER A 41 15.34 -14.15 6.18
CA SER A 41 14.25 -13.97 7.14
C SER A 41 13.03 -14.82 6.78
N ILE A 42 12.03 -14.79 7.65
CA ILE A 42 10.72 -15.36 7.39
C ILE A 42 9.85 -14.25 6.81
N ILE A 43 9.34 -14.47 5.60
CA ILE A 43 8.30 -13.62 5.00
C ILE A 43 7.00 -13.88 5.76
N ASN A 44 6.39 -12.84 6.31
CA ASN A 44 5.21 -12.94 7.18
C ASN A 44 4.00 -12.17 6.65
N GLY A 45 3.97 -11.87 5.35
CA GLY A 45 2.85 -11.21 4.71
C GLY A 45 2.99 -11.08 3.19
N PRO A 46 1.95 -10.57 2.52
CA PRO A 46 1.92 -10.37 1.07
C PRO A 46 2.86 -9.25 0.60
N LEU A 47 3.19 -9.24 -0.69
CA LEU A 47 3.92 -8.13 -1.32
C LEU A 47 3.06 -6.86 -1.33
N HIS A 48 3.71 -5.72 -1.11
CA HIS A 48 3.12 -4.40 -1.20
C HIS A 48 3.79 -3.62 -2.33
N TRP A 49 2.99 -3.01 -3.20
CA TRP A 49 3.42 -1.87 -4.01
C TRP A 49 2.82 -0.62 -3.38
N ILE A 50 3.67 0.32 -3.00
CA ILE A 50 3.30 1.54 -2.30
C ILE A 50 3.63 2.72 -3.20
N TYR A 51 2.61 3.49 -3.51
CA TYR A 51 2.67 4.62 -4.42
C TYR A 51 2.56 5.90 -3.60
N TYR A 52 3.54 6.79 -3.74
CA TYR A 52 3.48 8.14 -3.16
C TYR A 52 3.43 9.20 -4.26
N GLY A 53 2.32 9.94 -4.30
CA GLY A 53 2.11 11.03 -5.26
C GLY A 53 1.64 10.61 -6.66
N MET A 54 1.11 9.39 -6.82
CA MET A 54 0.48 8.97 -8.07
C MET A 54 -0.88 9.67 -8.24
N ASP A 55 -1.11 10.29 -9.40
CA ASP A 55 -2.31 11.08 -9.70
C ASP A 55 -3.19 10.46 -10.81
N GLY A 56 -2.81 9.28 -11.32
CA GLY A 56 -3.50 8.60 -12.43
C GLY A 56 -3.07 9.07 -13.83
N ASN A 57 -2.22 10.09 -13.96
CA ASN A 57 -1.65 10.50 -15.24
C ASN A 57 -0.46 9.59 -15.60
N ALA A 58 -0.49 9.05 -16.82
CA ALA A 58 0.49 8.08 -17.30
C ALA A 58 1.95 8.55 -17.23
N ASN A 59 2.18 9.87 -17.32
CA ASN A 59 3.50 10.48 -17.39
C ASN A 59 3.93 11.19 -16.10
N THR A 60 3.04 11.32 -15.11
CA THR A 60 3.41 11.91 -13.82
C THR A 60 4.43 11.01 -13.13
N ARG A 61 5.55 11.61 -12.72
CA ARG A 61 6.55 10.92 -11.90
C ARG A 61 6.07 10.81 -10.47
N PHE A 62 6.17 9.62 -9.92
CA PHE A 62 5.86 9.33 -8.53
C PHE A 62 6.89 8.38 -7.94
N THR A 63 6.80 8.19 -6.61
CA THR A 63 7.64 7.23 -5.90
C THR A 63 6.92 5.90 -5.80
N LEU A 64 7.56 4.83 -6.27
CA LEU A 64 7.13 3.45 -6.05
C LEU A 64 8.07 2.82 -5.00
N GLU A 65 7.52 2.37 -3.90
CA GLU A 65 8.20 1.50 -2.94
C GLU A 65 7.63 0.09 -3.04
N ILE A 66 8.48 -0.89 -3.34
CA ILE A 66 8.12 -2.31 -3.38
C ILE A 66 8.63 -2.95 -2.11
N ALA A 67 7.74 -3.54 -1.32
CA ALA A 67 8.03 -4.00 0.03
C ALA A 67 7.45 -5.39 0.30
N VAL A 68 8.23 -6.24 0.96
CA VAL A 68 7.78 -7.53 1.48
C VAL A 68 7.91 -7.56 3.01
N PRO A 69 6.86 -7.93 3.74
CA PRO A 69 6.91 -8.07 5.20
C PRO A 69 7.88 -9.16 5.64
N ILE A 70 8.72 -8.85 6.63
CA ILE A 70 9.69 -9.79 7.20
C ILE A 70 9.58 -9.84 8.72
N ARG A 71 9.81 -11.02 9.32
CA ARG A 71 9.74 -11.20 10.77
C ARG A 71 10.95 -10.66 11.52
N LYS A 72 12.16 -10.84 10.97
CA LYS A 72 13.42 -10.45 11.61
C LYS A 72 14.17 -9.50 10.69
N ALA A 73 14.58 -8.34 11.21
CA ALA A 73 15.44 -7.41 10.52
C ALA A 73 16.83 -8.00 10.26
N PHE A 74 17.41 -7.66 9.11
CA PHE A 74 18.73 -8.10 8.70
C PHE A 74 19.39 -7.04 7.80
N HIS A 75 20.69 -7.19 7.56
CA HIS A 75 21.39 -6.35 6.61
C HIS A 75 21.34 -6.94 5.19
N SER A 76 20.89 -6.12 4.24
CA SER A 76 21.01 -6.40 2.81
C SER A 76 21.90 -5.34 2.17
N SER A 77 22.73 -5.77 1.23
CA SER A 77 23.58 -4.87 0.43
C SER A 77 22.80 -4.19 -0.70
N ARG A 78 21.61 -4.71 -1.04
CA ARG A 78 20.81 -4.28 -2.19
C ARG A 78 19.47 -3.64 -1.80
N PHE A 79 18.90 -4.08 -0.69
CA PHE A 79 17.57 -3.68 -0.24
C PHE A 79 17.64 -3.01 1.13
N GLN A 80 16.61 -2.25 1.47
CA GLN A 80 16.51 -1.59 2.77
C GLN A 80 15.59 -2.41 3.69
N VAL A 81 16.00 -2.62 4.93
CA VAL A 81 15.07 -3.02 5.98
C VAL A 81 14.61 -1.77 6.71
N LYS A 82 13.30 -1.56 6.79
CA LYS A 82 12.67 -0.43 7.49
C LYS A 82 11.33 -0.82 8.09
N GLU A 83 10.78 0.06 8.89
CA GLU A 83 9.40 -0.02 9.35
C GLU A 83 8.54 0.90 8.49
N LEU A 84 7.39 0.39 8.02
CA LEU A 84 6.31 1.21 7.49
C LEU A 84 5.46 1.69 8.66
N ASP A 85 5.07 2.96 8.65
CA ASP A 85 4.22 3.55 9.68
C ASP A 85 2.80 2.96 9.66
N PHE A 86 2.04 3.30 10.71
CA PHE A 86 0.60 3.04 10.75
C PHE A 86 -0.06 3.61 9.48
N PHE A 87 -0.99 2.84 8.92
CA PHE A 87 -1.66 3.24 7.70
C PHE A 87 -3.17 3.15 7.87
N LYS A 88 -3.84 4.28 7.72
CA LYS A 88 -5.30 4.33 7.74
C LYS A 88 -5.79 4.45 6.31
N ALA A 89 -6.55 3.46 5.86
CA ALA A 89 -6.92 3.37 4.47
C ALA A 89 -8.34 2.88 4.28
N ILE A 90 -8.92 3.29 3.16
CA ILE A 90 -10.09 2.65 2.59
C ILE A 90 -9.62 1.50 1.71
N THR A 91 -10.25 0.34 1.88
CA THR A 91 -9.86 -0.89 1.20
C THR A 91 -10.88 -1.30 0.13
N PHE A 92 -10.39 -1.77 -1.02
CA PHE A 92 -11.19 -2.32 -2.10
C PHE A 92 -10.52 -3.58 -2.67
N PRO A 93 -11.20 -4.73 -2.72
CA PRO A 93 -10.65 -5.92 -3.33
C PRO A 93 -10.70 -5.80 -4.85
N HIS A 94 -9.64 -6.25 -5.51
CA HIS A 94 -9.58 -6.53 -6.92
C HIS A 94 -9.36 -8.03 -7.10
N GLU A 95 -10.24 -8.67 -7.86
CA GLU A 95 -10.13 -10.07 -8.26
C GLU A 95 -9.92 -10.12 -9.77
N GLY A 96 -8.99 -10.97 -10.19
CA GLY A 96 -8.70 -11.19 -11.59
C GLY A 96 -7.43 -10.49 -12.11
N PRO A 97 -7.29 -10.38 -13.44
CA PRO A 97 -6.05 -9.98 -14.10
C PRO A 97 -5.68 -8.51 -13.80
N TRP A 98 -4.39 -8.24 -13.57
CA TRP A 98 -3.91 -6.92 -13.18
C TRP A 98 -4.09 -5.84 -14.25
N GLU A 99 -4.29 -6.23 -15.51
CA GLU A 99 -4.70 -5.33 -16.60
C GLU A 99 -6.04 -4.62 -16.30
N GLN A 100 -6.85 -5.16 -15.40
CA GLN A 100 -8.12 -4.59 -14.95
C GLN A 100 -8.01 -3.77 -13.65
N LEU A 101 -6.84 -3.72 -13.00
CA LEU A 101 -6.60 -2.89 -11.81
C LEU A 101 -6.94 -1.40 -12.03
N PRO A 102 -6.60 -0.77 -13.18
CA PRO A 102 -6.97 0.63 -13.43
C PRO A 102 -8.48 0.88 -13.32
N GLY A 103 -9.31 -0.08 -13.74
CA GLY A 103 -10.76 0.00 -13.60
C GLY A 103 -11.21 -0.09 -12.14
N SER A 104 -10.56 -0.93 -11.33
CA SER A 104 -10.85 -1.03 -9.90
C SER A 104 -10.44 0.24 -9.13
N HIS A 105 -9.31 0.85 -9.51
CA HIS A 105 -8.91 2.17 -9.02
C HIS A 105 -9.94 3.24 -9.38
N ALA A 106 -10.40 3.29 -10.63
CA ALA A 106 -11.42 4.24 -11.05
C ALA A 106 -12.69 4.12 -10.20
N GLN A 107 -13.18 2.90 -9.95
CA GLN A 107 -14.37 2.66 -9.14
C GLN A 107 -14.22 3.12 -7.69
N ILE A 108 -13.09 2.85 -7.03
CA ILE A 108 -12.89 3.32 -5.65
C ILE A 108 -12.73 4.84 -5.61
N MET A 109 -12.03 5.44 -6.58
CA MET A 109 -11.82 6.89 -6.64
C MET A 109 -13.13 7.66 -6.89
N GLU A 110 -14.01 7.15 -7.74
CA GLU A 110 -15.36 7.70 -7.95
C GLU A 110 -16.16 7.71 -6.64
N ARG A 111 -16.18 6.59 -5.92
CA ARG A 111 -16.87 6.50 -4.62
C ARG A 111 -16.27 7.42 -3.56
N LEU A 112 -14.95 7.59 -3.55
CA LEU A 112 -14.29 8.51 -2.62
C LEU A 112 -14.68 9.96 -2.91
N ALA A 113 -14.78 10.32 -4.20
CA ALA A 113 -15.22 11.64 -4.63
C ALA A 113 -16.71 11.88 -4.30
N GLU A 114 -17.59 10.90 -4.52
CA GLU A 114 -19.02 10.98 -4.16
C GLU A 114 -19.27 11.24 -2.67
N HIS A 115 -18.33 10.83 -1.81
CA HIS A 115 -18.44 10.93 -0.36
C HIS A 115 -17.54 12.02 0.26
N ASP A 116 -16.88 12.86 -0.54
CA ASP A 116 -15.96 13.92 -0.10
C ASP A 116 -14.90 13.43 0.90
N ILE A 117 -14.40 12.20 0.72
CA ILE A 117 -13.45 11.61 1.66
C ILE A 117 -12.03 12.13 1.36
N PRO A 118 -11.37 12.82 2.31
CA PRO A 118 -10.03 13.35 2.07
C PRO A 118 -9.00 12.22 2.03
N ILE A 119 -8.42 12.02 0.86
CA ILE A 119 -7.34 11.06 0.63
C ILE A 119 -5.97 11.68 0.96
N THR A 120 -5.02 10.82 1.30
CA THR A 120 -3.60 11.17 1.42
C THR A 120 -2.90 10.97 0.07
N ASN A 121 -1.60 11.25 0.03
CA ASN A 121 -0.76 10.98 -1.15
C ASN A 121 -0.27 9.52 -1.24
N GLU A 122 -0.65 8.65 -0.30
CA GLU A 122 -0.21 7.26 -0.23
C GLU A 122 -1.33 6.30 -0.65
N CYS A 123 -1.00 5.41 -1.59
CA CYS A 123 -1.83 4.30 -2.02
C CYS A 123 -1.02 3.01 -1.95
N ARG A 124 -1.63 1.90 -1.54
CA ARG A 124 -0.99 0.58 -1.54
C ARG A 124 -1.79 -0.42 -2.35
N GLU A 125 -1.10 -1.26 -3.10
CA GLU A 125 -1.64 -2.49 -3.66
C GLU A 125 -0.99 -3.66 -2.94
N VAL A 126 -1.82 -4.49 -2.30
CA VAL A 126 -1.37 -5.64 -1.52
C VAL A 126 -1.76 -6.92 -2.25
N PHE A 127 -0.77 -7.61 -2.78
CA PHE A 127 -0.95 -8.79 -3.63
C PHE A 127 -1.19 -10.03 -2.75
N LEU A 128 -2.47 -10.30 -2.45
CA LEU A 128 -2.90 -11.38 -1.56
C LEU A 128 -2.77 -12.76 -2.19
N ASN A 129 -3.01 -12.87 -3.50
CA ASN A 129 -2.77 -14.07 -4.28
C ASN A 129 -2.17 -13.71 -5.65
N ILE A 130 -1.08 -14.39 -6.01
CA ILE A 130 -0.40 -14.23 -7.29
C ILE A 130 -0.37 -15.58 -8.00
N ASN A 131 -1.07 -15.68 -9.12
CA ASN A 131 -1.13 -16.84 -9.99
C ASN A 131 -0.86 -16.43 -11.44
N PHE A 132 0.40 -16.58 -11.85
CA PHE A 132 0.81 -16.27 -13.23
C PHE A 132 0.22 -17.23 -14.28
N ALA A 133 -0.20 -18.43 -13.88
CA ALA A 133 -0.77 -19.42 -14.80
C ALA A 133 -2.27 -19.19 -15.03
N GLU A 134 -2.98 -18.68 -14.02
CA GLU A 134 -4.40 -18.35 -14.08
C GLU A 134 -4.62 -16.95 -13.49
N PRO A 135 -4.36 -15.86 -14.26
CA PRO A 135 -4.49 -14.49 -13.79
C PRO A 135 -5.87 -14.14 -13.21
N GLU A 136 -6.93 -14.83 -13.66
CA GLU A 136 -8.29 -14.72 -13.11
C GLU A 136 -8.39 -15.07 -11.61
N LYS A 137 -7.40 -15.80 -11.08
CA LYS A 137 -7.32 -16.14 -9.65
C LYS A 137 -6.48 -15.16 -8.86
N ASN A 138 -5.88 -14.14 -9.47
CA ASN A 138 -5.16 -13.11 -8.73
C ASN A 138 -6.10 -12.37 -7.80
N MET A 139 -5.58 -11.96 -6.64
CA MET A 139 -6.32 -11.15 -5.68
C MET A 139 -5.40 -10.07 -5.14
N THR A 140 -5.81 -8.81 -5.27
CA THR A 140 -5.08 -7.64 -4.81
C THR A 140 -6.01 -6.78 -3.96
N GLU A 141 -5.60 -6.39 -2.75
CA GLU A 141 -6.31 -5.38 -1.97
C GLU A 141 -5.73 -4.01 -2.30
N ILE A 142 -6.55 -3.14 -2.91
CA ILE A 142 -6.24 -1.72 -3.09
C ILE A 142 -6.53 -1.01 -1.77
N GLN A 143 -5.59 -0.22 -1.29
CA GLN A 143 -5.67 0.54 -0.05
C GLN A 143 -5.37 2.02 -0.32
N ILE A 144 -6.39 2.87 -0.30
CA ILE A 144 -6.24 4.31 -0.49
C ILE A 144 -6.11 4.96 0.88
N GLY A 145 -4.96 5.59 1.14
CA GLY A 145 -4.71 6.27 2.40
C GLY A 145 -5.70 7.41 2.60
N VAL A 146 -6.28 7.51 3.79
CA VAL A 146 -7.23 8.55 4.15
C VAL A 146 -6.75 9.35 5.34
N SER A 147 -6.93 10.66 5.26
CA SER A 147 -6.68 11.51 6.41
C SER A 147 -7.78 11.29 7.45
N PRO A 148 -7.52 11.54 8.75
CA PRO A 148 -8.61 11.84 9.66
C PRO A 148 -9.28 13.10 9.10
N GLY A 149 -10.41 12.92 8.40
CA GLY A 149 -11.22 14.06 7.98
C GLY A 149 -11.50 14.93 9.21
N LYS A 150 -11.69 16.24 9.00
CA LYS A 150 -12.24 17.10 10.05
C LYS A 150 -13.44 16.34 10.59
N THR A 151 -13.36 15.89 11.84
CA THR A 151 -14.49 15.26 12.52
C THR A 151 -15.67 16.16 12.27
N GLN A 152 -16.68 15.71 11.51
CA GLN A 152 -17.98 16.36 11.54
C GLN A 152 -18.29 16.51 13.02
N ASN A 153 -18.42 17.76 13.46
CA ASN A 153 -18.59 18.14 14.85
C ASN A 153 -19.60 17.20 15.50
N ARG A 154 -19.12 16.22 16.27
CA ARG A 154 -19.96 15.53 17.24
C ARG A 154 -20.18 16.55 18.35
N PRO A 155 -21.39 17.07 18.55
CA PRO A 155 -21.66 17.88 19.73
C PRO A 155 -21.62 16.92 20.92
N GLY A 156 -20.51 16.86 21.65
CA GLY A 156 -20.44 16.09 22.90
C GLY A 156 -19.12 15.42 23.28
N ALA A 157 -18.02 15.55 22.54
CA ALA A 157 -16.74 14.99 22.98
C ALA A 157 -16.06 15.90 24.02
N GLN A 158 -16.43 15.72 25.29
CA GLN A 158 -15.73 16.26 26.45
C GLN A 158 -14.22 15.95 26.36
N LYS A 159 -13.40 17.00 26.47
CA LYS A 159 -11.93 16.94 26.55
C LYS A 159 -11.49 15.91 27.59
N ARG A 160 -10.96 14.78 27.17
CA ARG A 160 -10.11 13.95 28.04
C ARG A 160 -8.70 14.53 27.99
N LEU A 161 -8.35 15.25 29.05
CA LEU A 161 -6.96 15.59 29.38
C LEU A 161 -6.19 14.28 29.56
N LEU A 162 -5.14 14.07 28.77
CA LEU A 162 -4.17 13.01 29.02
C LEU A 162 -3.28 13.46 30.20
N PRO A 163 -3.00 12.58 31.18
CA PRO A 163 -2.08 12.92 32.26
C PRO A 163 -0.65 12.96 31.72
N VAL A 164 0.01 14.09 31.97
CA VAL A 164 1.47 14.23 31.89
C VAL A 164 2.06 13.37 33.00
N TYR A 165 2.83 12.35 32.64
CA TYR A 165 3.70 11.68 33.60
C TYR A 165 5.02 12.44 33.68
N ILE A 166 5.38 12.80 34.91
CA ILE A 166 6.65 13.39 35.35
C ILE A 166 7.78 12.40 35.12
#